data_AF-A0A3D1TDQ1-F1
#
_entry.id   AF-A0A3D1TDQ1-F1
#
_cell.length_a   1.000
_cell.length_b   1.000
_cell.length_c   1.000
_cell.angle_alpha   90.00
_cell.angle_beta   90.00
_cell.angle_gamma   90.00
#
_symmetry.space_group_name_H-M   'P 1'
#
loop_
_entity.id
_entity.type
_entity.pdbx_description
1 polymer ?
#
loop_
_entity_poly.entity_id
_entity_poly.type
_entity_poly.pdbx_seq_one_letter_code
_entity_poly.pdbx_strand_id
1 'polypeptide(L)' 'KGTAVAETVAVLRELGVEPVGIGVLLDRSGGNRMDIGVELRSLMQRTAPLYEPDDCPLCRQGLDLIKPGSG' A
#
# COMPACT_ATOMS: atom_id res chain seq x y z
N LYS A 1 -2.19 5.18 8.39
CA LYS A 1 -2.43 3.73 8.21
C LYS A 1 -1.07 3.07 8.02
N GLY A 2 -0.67 2.16 8.90
CA GLY A 2 0.51 1.33 8.68
C GLY A 2 0.25 0.36 7.54
N THR A 3 1.25 0.09 6.70
CA THR A 3 1.18 -1.01 5.75
C THR A 3 1.65 -2.29 6.45
N ALA A 4 1.16 -3.46 6.02
CA ALA A 4 1.65 -4.75 6.54
C ALA A 4 3.19 -4.87 6.47
N VAL A 5 3.80 -4.23 5.47
CA VAL A 5 5.27 -4.12 5.32
C VAL A 5 5.90 -3.34 6.47
N ALA A 6 5.35 -2.16 6.82
CA ALA A 6 5.88 -1.35 7.92
C ALA A 6 5.76 -2.06 9.28
N GLU A 7 4.64 -2.75 9.51
CA GLU A 7 4.43 -3.57 10.72
C GLU A 7 5.45 -4.71 10.80
N THR A 8 5.72 -5.39 9.68
CA THR A 8 6.73 -6.45 9.62
C THR A 8 8.14 -5.91 9.92
N VAL A 9 8.51 -4.75 9.36
CA VAL A 9 9.81 -4.10 9.63
C VAL A 9 9.95 -3.73 11.11
N ALA A 10 8.89 -3.23 11.74
CA ALA A 10 8.91 -2.90 13.17
C ALA A 10 9.18 -4.14 14.02
N VAL A 11 8.49 -5.26 13.76
CA VAL A 11 8.70 -6.52 14.48
C VAL A 11 10.12 -7.07 14.29
N LEU A 12 10.67 -7.01 13.08
CA LEU A 12 12.05 -7.46 12.83
C LEU A 12 13.05 -6.65 13.66
N ARG A 13 12.87 -5.32 13.73
CA ARG A 13 13.72 -4.43 14.54
C ARG A 13 13.59 -4.71 16.03
N GLU A 14 12.39 -4.99 16.54
CA GLU A 14 12.17 -5.39 17.94
C GLU A 14 12.91 -6.70 18.29
N LEU A 15 13.08 -7.59 17.31
CA LEU A 15 13.85 -8.83 17.45
C LEU A 15 15.36 -8.65 17.24
N GLY A 16 15.85 -7.41 17.06
CA GLY A 16 17.26 -7.11 16.80
C GLY A 16 17.73 -7.44 15.39
N VAL A 17 16.80 -7.66 14.45
CA VAL A 17 17.10 -7.89 13.03
C VAL A 17 16.98 -6.57 12.28
N GLU A 18 18.04 -6.13 11.59
CA GLU A 18 17.97 -4.95 10.72
C GLU A 18 17.67 -5.36 9.27
N PRO A 19 16.51 -4.98 8.71
CA PRO A 19 16.19 -5.27 7.32
C PRO A 19 17.04 -4.39 6.38
N VAL A 20 17.71 -5.02 5.42
CA VAL A 20 18.56 -4.31 4.43
C VAL A 20 17.84 -3.97 3.12
N GLY A 21 16.61 -4.45 2.93
CA GLY A 21 15.83 -4.19 1.73
C GLY A 21 14.42 -4.80 1.78
N ILE A 22 13.52 -4.26 0.96
CA ILE A 22 12.14 -4.71 0.79
C ILE A 22 11.88 -4.95 -0.70
N GLY A 23 11.36 -6.12 -1.04
CA GLY A 23 10.94 -6.48 -2.40
C GLY A 23 9.42 -6.61 -2.52
N VAL A 24 8.83 -5.98 -3.53
CA VAL A 24 7.41 -6.16 -3.88
C VAL A 24 7.24 -6.43 -5.38
N LEU A 25 6.20 -7.18 -5.75
CA LEU A 25 5.87 -7.38 -7.17
C LEU A 25 5.27 -6.12 -7.79
N LEU A 26 4.28 -5.53 -7.11
CA LEU A 26 3.52 -4.38 -7.57
C LEU A 26 3.49 -3.28 -6.50
N ASP A 27 3.94 -2.09 -6.87
CA ASP A 27 3.81 -0.88 -6.07
C ASP A 27 2.65 -0.02 -6.56
N ARG A 28 1.66 0.19 -5.68
CA ARG A 28 0.45 0.98 -5.93
C ARG A 28 0.43 2.33 -5.24
N SER A 29 1.54 2.74 -4.61
CA SER A 29 1.62 4.02 -3.87
C SER A 29 1.61 5.24 -4.79
N GLY A 30 1.82 5.07 -6.10
CA GLY A 30 1.89 6.15 -7.07
C GLY A 30 3.06 7.11 -6.84
N GLY A 31 4.16 6.61 -6.27
CA GLY A 31 5.33 7.42 -5.90
C GLY A 31 5.25 8.00 -4.48
N ASN A 32 4.08 7.99 -3.85
CA ASN A 32 3.88 8.45 -2.48
C ASN A 32 4.13 7.31 -1.48
N ARG A 33 5.35 6.77 -1.49
CA ARG A 33 5.76 5.74 -0.54
C ARG A 33 5.94 6.37 0.83
N MET A 34 5.46 5.69 1.88
CA MET A 34 5.91 5.98 3.23
C MET A 34 7.42 5.69 3.32
N ASP A 35 8.15 6.57 4.00
CA ASP A 35 9.52 6.27 4.38
C ASP A 35 9.51 5.27 5.54
N ILE A 36 10.07 4.09 5.27
CA ILE A 36 10.21 2.98 6.24
C ILE A 36 11.67 2.87 6.74
N GLY A 37 12.57 3.72 6.22
CA GLY A 37 14.00 3.68 6.50
C GLY A 37 14.71 2.46 5.91
N VAL A 38 14.08 1.76 4.96
CA VAL A 38 14.61 0.57 4.28
C VAL A 38 14.32 0.71 2.79
N GLU A 39 15.32 0.40 1.95
CA GLU A 39 15.19 0.52 0.50
C GLU A 39 14.13 -0.45 -0.05
N LEU A 40 13.13 0.09 -0.76
CA LEU A 40 12.06 -0.70 -1.38
C LEU A 40 12.21 -0.75 -2.90
N ARG A 41 12.31 -1.98 -3.44
CA ARG A 41 12.34 -2.27 -4.88
C ARG A 41 11.06 -2.97 -5.32
N SER A 42 10.52 -2.54 -6.45
CA SER A 42 9.30 -3.08 -7.05
C SER A 42 9.56 -3.53 -8.48
N LEU A 43 8.96 -4.64 -8.90
CA LEU A 43 9.04 -5.08 -10.31
C LEU A 43 8.16 -4.22 -11.24
N MET A 44 7.02 -3.75 -10.74
CA MET A 44 6.10 -2.88 -11.47
C MET A 44 5.57 -1.77 -10.56
N GLN A 45 5.42 -0.57 -11.13
CA GLN A 45 4.71 0.55 -10.50
C GLN A 45 3.43 0.82 -11.27
N ARG A 46 2.30 0.93 -10.56
CA ARG A 46 1.01 1.27 -11.16
C ARG A 46 0.14 2.06 -10.20
N THR A 47 -0.26 3.25 -10.62
CA THR A 47 -1.18 4.08 -9.85
C THR A 47 -2.62 3.80 -10.25
N ALA A 48 -3.51 3.70 -9.26
CA ALA A 48 -4.95 3.77 -9.49
C ALA A 48 -5.45 5.15 -9.02
N PRO A 49 -6.39 5.78 -9.73
CA PRO A 49 -6.98 7.03 -9.26
C PRO A 49 -7.71 6.78 -7.94
N LEU A 50 -7.45 7.67 -6.98
CA LEU A 50 -8.19 7.77 -5.73
C LEU A 50 -9.30 8.79 -5.96
N TYR A 51 -10.52 8.43 -5.60
CA TYR A 51 -11.68 9.31 -5.68
C TYR A 51 -12.20 9.56 -4.27
N GLU A 52 -12.52 10.82 -3.98
CA GLU A 52 -13.42 11.12 -2.86
C GLU A 52 -14.81 10.53 -3.17
N PRO A 53 -15.62 10.17 -2.15
CA PRO A 53 -16.93 9.57 -2.36
C PRO A 53 -17.83 10.36 -3.33
N ASP A 54 -17.81 11.68 -3.23
CA ASP A 54 -18.63 12.59 -4.06
C ASP A 54 -18.14 12.65 -5.52
N ASP A 55 -16.84 12.47 -5.74
CA ASP A 55 -16.22 12.52 -7.06
C ASP A 55 -16.15 11.15 -7.75
N CYS A 56 -16.41 10.06 -7.03
CA CYS A 56 -16.31 8.71 -7.54
C CYS A 56 -17.36 8.44 -8.64
N PRO A 57 -16.94 8.10 -9.88
CA PRO A 57 -17.87 7.88 -10.99
C PRO A 57 -18.78 6.68 -10.76
N LEU A 58 -18.33 5.69 -9.98
CA LEU A 58 -19.13 4.51 -9.65
C LEU A 58 -20.09 4.77 -8.49
N CYS A 59 -19.68 5.53 -7.46
CA CYS A 59 -20.58 5.92 -6.35
C CYS A 59 -21.75 6.76 -6.85
N ARG A 60 -21.50 7.69 -7.79
CA ARG A 60 -22.55 8.51 -8.41
C ARG A 60 -23.58 7.71 -9.22
N GLN A 61 -23.22 6.50 -9.67
CA GLN A 61 -24.13 5.60 -10.37
C GLN A 61 -25.01 4.78 -9.41
N GLY A 62 -24.80 4.88 -8.09
CA GLY A 62 -25.57 4.14 -7.09
C GLY A 62 -25.40 2.62 -7.17
N LEU A 63 -24.30 2.14 -7.77
CA LEU A 63 -24.01 0.71 -7.89
C LEU A 63 -23.60 0.15 -6.53
N ASP A 64 -24.11 -1.03 -6.20
CA ASP A 64 -23.65 -1.78 -5.03
C ASP A 64 -22.19 -2.19 -5.21
N LEU A 65 -21.29 -1.46 -4.57
CA LEU A 65 -19.85 -1.74 -4.60
C LEU A 65 -19.52 -2.84 -3.61
N ILE A 66 -19.00 -3.95 -4.12
CA ILE A 66 -18.43 -5.00 -3.28
C ILE A 66 -16.97 -4.66 -3.03
N LYS A 67 -16.58 -4.58 -1.75
CA LYS A 67 -15.18 -4.41 -1.37
C LYS A 67 -14.43 -5.73 -1.60
N PRO A 68 -13.44 -5.77 -2.52
CA PRO A 68 -12.67 -6.99 -2.76
C PRO A 68 -11.60 -7.16 -1.67
N GLY A 69 -11.54 -8.35 -1.05
CA GLY A 69 -10.50 -8.71 -0.08
C GLY A 69 -10.96 -8.78 1.38
N SER A 70 -10.02 -8.79 2.33
CA SER A 70 -10.19 -9.16 3.74
C SER A 70 -10.94 -8.11 4.60
N GLY A 71 -12.22 -7.89 4.25
CA GLY A 71 -13.17 -7.00 4.92
C GLY A 71 -13.32 -5.69 4.21
#